data_AF-A0A3C7VY40-F1
#
_entry.id   AF-A0A3C7VY40-F1
#
_cell.length_a   1.000
_cell.length_b   1.000
_cell.length_c   1.000
_cell.angle_alpha   90.00
_cell.angle_beta   90.00
_cell.angle_gamma   90.00
#
_symmetry.space_group_name_H-M   'P 1'
#
loop_
_entity.id
_entity.type
_entity.pdbx_description
1 polymer ?
#
loop_
_entity_poly.entity_id
_entity_poly.type
_entity_poly.pdbx_seq_one_letter_code
_entity_poly.pdbx_strand_id
1 'polypeptide(L)'
;MADAAEHPTLRVATFNASMEGGNYVARGDTPTGGELAAALASGDHPQLRNVAAIIRRVRPDILLINEFDYTADPTGAIDAFRAGYLEAPRADVAPIAYPHAFTAPVNTGVDSGFDLDRDGVASGRGQDAWGYGLYPGQYGMVLLSRYPIDSANARTFQH
;
A
#
# COMPACT_ATOMS: atom_id res chain seq x y z
N MET A 1 -4.32 -36.81 -31.41
CA MET A 1 -4.21 -35.35 -31.23
C MET A 1 -3.54 -35.15 -29.88
N ALA A 2 -2.33 -34.60 -29.84
CA ALA A 2 -1.65 -34.32 -28.59
C ALA A 2 -2.34 -33.12 -27.93
N ASP A 3 -2.79 -33.33 -26.69
CA ASP A 3 -3.29 -32.28 -25.82
C ASP A 3 -2.15 -31.28 -25.59
N ALA A 4 -2.34 -30.03 -26.00
CA ALA A 4 -1.34 -28.99 -25.77
C ALA A 4 -1.30 -28.76 -24.25
N ALA A 5 -0.14 -28.98 -23.63
CA ALA A 5 0.03 -28.74 -22.20
C ALA A 5 -0.40 -27.31 -21.87
N GLU A 6 -1.48 -27.18 -21.09
CA GLU A 6 -1.98 -25.88 -20.64
C GLU A 6 -0.93 -25.27 -19.69
N HIS A 7 -0.23 -24.25 -20.16
CA HIS A 7 0.72 -23.54 -19.31
C HIS A 7 -0.06 -22.73 -18.26
N PRO A 8 0.23 -22.88 -16.96
CA PRO A 8 -0.42 -22.08 -15.94
C PRO A 8 -0.17 -20.60 -16.22
N THR A 9 -1.26 -19.84 -16.37
CA THR A 9 -1.19 -18.39 -16.63
C THR A 9 -1.06 -17.65 -15.30
N LEU A 10 -0.04 -16.81 -15.18
CA LEU A 10 0.18 -15.95 -14.02
C LEU A 10 -0.37 -14.54 -14.27
N ARG A 11 -1.21 -14.01 -13.38
CA ARG A 11 -1.72 -12.64 -13.45
C ARG A 11 -0.98 -11.73 -12.48
N VAL A 12 -0.18 -10.82 -13.02
CA VAL A 12 0.53 -9.80 -12.26
C VAL A 12 -0.11 -8.44 -12.53
N ALA A 13 -0.37 -7.67 -11.47
CA ALA A 13 -0.95 -6.34 -11.58
C ALA A 13 -0.21 -5.33 -10.69
N THR A 14 -0.19 -4.08 -11.12
CA THR A 14 0.09 -2.93 -10.27
C THR A 14 -1.17 -2.07 -10.18
N PHE A 15 -1.45 -1.53 -9.00
CA PHE A 15 -2.61 -0.70 -8.76
C PHE A 15 -2.23 0.44 -7.82
N ASN A 16 -2.22 1.67 -8.33
CA ASN A 16 -2.21 2.83 -7.45
C ASN A 16 -3.61 2.99 -6.86
N ALA A 17 -3.74 2.73 -5.56
CA ALA A 17 -5.03 2.73 -4.86
C ALA A 17 -5.29 4.03 -4.08
N SER A 18 -4.34 4.98 -4.10
CA SER A 18 -4.34 6.20 -3.30
C SER A 18 -4.79 5.94 -1.85
N MET A 19 -4.13 4.98 -1.22
CA MET A 19 -4.35 4.57 0.16
C MET A 19 -3.38 5.29 1.11
N GLU A 20 -3.19 6.58 0.90
CA GLU A 20 -2.33 7.43 1.73
C GLU A 20 -3.17 8.30 2.68
N GLY A 21 -2.58 8.72 3.79
CA GLY A 21 -3.20 9.45 4.89
C GLY A 21 -4.05 10.66 4.49
N GLY A 22 -3.66 11.41 3.46
CA GLY A 22 -4.42 12.55 2.94
C GLY A 22 -5.84 12.22 2.47
N ASN A 23 -6.11 10.97 2.10
CA ASN A 23 -7.46 10.51 1.71
C ASN A 23 -8.39 10.25 2.90
N TYR A 24 -7.89 10.29 4.13
CA TYR A 24 -8.63 9.92 5.35
C TYR A 24 -8.73 11.06 6.38
N VAL A 25 -8.32 12.27 6.00
CA VAL A 25 -8.47 13.49 6.81
C VAL A 25 -9.50 14.43 6.20
N ALA A 26 -10.01 15.39 6.98
CA ALA A 26 -10.89 16.40 6.43
C ALA A 26 -10.12 17.33 5.48
N ARG A 27 -10.82 17.92 4.52
CA ARG A 27 -10.20 18.86 3.58
C ARG A 27 -9.59 20.05 4.33
N GLY A 28 -8.27 20.20 4.21
CA GLY A 28 -7.50 21.26 4.86
C GLY A 28 -6.73 20.81 6.10
N ASP A 29 -6.99 19.61 6.60
CA ASP A 29 -6.21 19.00 7.68
C ASP A 29 -4.90 18.43 7.13
N THR A 30 -3.86 18.43 7.97
CA THR A 30 -2.56 17.84 7.63
C THR A 30 -2.51 16.40 8.15
N PRO A 31 -2.33 15.40 7.26
CA PRO A 31 -2.16 14.01 7.68
C PRO A 31 -0.83 13.80 8.41
N THR A 32 -0.80 12.77 9.26
CA THR A 32 0.32 12.46 10.16
C THR A 32 0.88 11.05 9.97
N GLY A 33 0.24 10.22 9.14
CA GLY A 33 0.69 8.88 8.77
C GLY A 33 0.00 7.73 9.49
N GLY A 34 -0.89 8.01 10.45
CA GLY A 34 -1.69 7.00 11.14
C GLY A 34 -3.04 6.71 10.47
N GLU A 35 -3.46 7.56 9.53
CA GLU A 35 -4.85 7.63 9.11
C GLU A 35 -5.27 6.44 8.25
N LEU A 36 -4.38 5.90 7.40
CA LEU A 36 -4.64 4.66 6.68
C LEU A 36 -4.94 3.51 7.65
N ALA A 37 -4.11 3.33 8.68
CA ALA A 37 -4.28 2.27 9.66
C ALA A 37 -5.61 2.42 10.42
N ALA A 38 -5.96 3.65 10.81
CA ALA A 38 -7.25 3.95 11.44
C ALA A 38 -8.45 3.65 10.51
N ALA A 39 -8.36 4.05 9.23
CA ALA A 39 -9.40 3.77 8.24
C ALA A 39 -9.57 2.26 7.99
N LEU A 40 -8.46 1.52 7.91
CA LEU A 40 -8.45 0.07 7.78
C LEU A 40 -9.11 -0.61 8.97
N ALA A 41 -8.82 -0.16 10.20
CA ALA A 41 -9.37 -0.73 11.42
C ALA A 41 -10.91 -0.67 11.49
N SER A 42 -11.54 0.26 10.76
CA SER A 42 -13.01 0.33 10.68
C SER A 42 -13.67 -0.88 10.01
N GLY A 43 -12.97 -1.56 9.10
CA GLY A 43 -13.48 -2.70 8.31
C GLY A 43 -14.59 -2.39 7.29
N ASP A 44 -15.07 -1.14 7.20
CA ASP A 44 -16.19 -0.75 6.33
C ASP A 44 -15.97 0.60 5.62
N HIS A 45 -14.74 1.11 5.55
CA HIS A 45 -14.46 2.38 4.87
C HIS A 45 -14.84 2.30 3.37
N PRO A 46 -15.66 3.23 2.83
CA PRO A 46 -16.21 3.12 1.47
C PRO A 46 -15.16 3.03 0.36
N GLN A 47 -14.11 3.85 0.42
CA GLN A 47 -13.03 3.82 -0.57
C GLN A 47 -12.30 2.46 -0.52
N LEU A 48 -11.99 1.97 0.67
CA LEU A 48 -11.24 0.72 0.87
C LEU A 48 -12.06 -0.49 0.40
N ARG A 49 -13.38 -0.44 0.58
CA ARG A 49 -14.30 -1.42 -0.02
C ARG A 49 -14.26 -1.41 -1.52
N ASN A 50 -14.26 -0.23 -2.15
CA ASN A 50 -14.20 -0.12 -3.61
C ASN A 50 -12.87 -0.65 -4.16
N VAL A 51 -11.74 -0.29 -3.53
CA VAL A 51 -10.41 -0.84 -3.85
C VAL A 51 -10.40 -2.36 -3.76
N ALA A 52 -10.86 -2.93 -2.64
CA ALA A 52 -10.92 -4.38 -2.46
C ALA A 52 -11.86 -5.07 -3.47
N ALA A 53 -12.99 -4.43 -3.81
CA ALA A 53 -13.94 -4.98 -4.76
C ALA A 53 -13.39 -5.00 -6.20
N ILE A 54 -12.51 -4.06 -6.56
CA ILE A 54 -11.74 -4.11 -7.82
C ILE A 54 -10.77 -5.29 -7.80
N ILE A 55 -9.97 -5.41 -6.74
CA ILE A 55 -8.97 -6.49 -6.60
C ILE A 55 -9.64 -7.86 -6.66
N ARG A 56 -10.77 -8.06 -5.95
CA ARG A 56 -11.53 -9.31 -5.93
C ARG A 56 -12.17 -9.69 -7.27
N ARG A 57 -12.41 -8.72 -8.15
CA ARG A 57 -12.92 -8.95 -9.52
C ARG A 57 -11.79 -9.24 -10.51
N VAL A 58 -10.69 -8.49 -10.43
CA VAL A 58 -9.53 -8.68 -11.31
C VAL A 58 -8.79 -9.97 -10.98
N ARG A 59 -8.79 -10.36 -9.70
CA ARG A 59 -8.16 -11.56 -9.14
C ARG A 59 -6.69 -11.76 -9.54
N PRO A 60 -5.80 -10.76 -9.38
CA PRO A 60 -4.39 -10.97 -9.65
C PRO A 60 -3.80 -12.02 -8.71
N ASP A 61 -2.82 -12.78 -9.18
CA ASP A 61 -2.07 -13.72 -8.36
C ASP A 61 -0.94 -13.02 -7.60
N ILE A 62 -0.40 -11.95 -8.20
CA ILE A 62 0.58 -11.05 -7.60
C ILE A 62 0.12 -9.60 -7.85
N LEU A 63 0.06 -8.80 -6.79
CA LEU A 63 -0.43 -7.43 -6.81
C LEU A 63 0.53 -6.49 -6.10
N LEU A 64 1.07 -5.51 -6.81
CA LEU A 64 1.74 -4.37 -6.21
C LEU A 64 0.73 -3.22 -6.02
N ILE A 65 0.40 -2.89 -4.78
CA ILE A 65 -0.41 -1.72 -4.44
C ILE A 65 0.53 -0.55 -4.19
N ASN A 66 0.38 0.51 -4.99
CA ASN A 66 1.09 1.77 -4.78
C ASN A 66 0.25 2.70 -3.90
N GLU A 67 0.94 3.61 -3.23
CA GLU A 67 0.37 4.54 -2.26
C GLU A 67 -0.36 3.82 -1.13
N PHE A 68 0.21 2.73 -0.63
CA PHE A 68 -0.18 2.12 0.63
C PHE A 68 0.86 2.57 1.66
N ASP A 69 0.50 3.53 2.51
CA ASP A 69 1.46 4.14 3.45
C ASP A 69 2.25 3.09 4.24
N TYR A 70 3.56 3.31 4.27
CA TYR A 70 4.47 2.54 5.10
C TYR A 70 4.44 3.09 6.52
N THR A 71 4.32 2.21 7.50
CA THR A 71 4.42 2.55 8.93
C THR A 71 5.51 1.68 9.58
N ALA A 72 5.92 2.04 10.80
CA ALA A 72 6.85 1.22 11.57
C ALA A 72 6.27 -0.16 11.97
N ASP A 73 4.94 -0.29 11.99
CA ASP A 73 4.21 -1.56 12.12
C ASP A 73 3.38 -1.83 10.86
N PRO A 74 4.03 -2.23 9.75
CA PRO A 74 3.33 -2.41 8.48
C PRO A 74 2.43 -3.66 8.50
N THR A 75 2.74 -4.65 9.33
CA THR A 75 1.99 -5.90 9.43
C THR A 75 0.55 -5.64 9.85
N GLY A 76 0.33 -4.77 10.84
CA GLY A 76 -1.01 -4.44 11.31
C GLY A 76 -1.93 -3.87 10.23
N ALA A 77 -1.44 -2.93 9.42
CA ALA A 77 -2.22 -2.35 8.32
C ALA A 77 -2.51 -3.38 7.21
N ILE A 78 -1.50 -4.18 6.83
CA ILE A 78 -1.65 -5.20 5.78
C ILE A 78 -2.67 -6.26 6.19
N ASP A 79 -2.60 -6.74 7.43
CA ASP A 79 -3.51 -7.76 7.95
C ASP A 79 -4.93 -7.21 8.11
N ALA A 80 -5.09 -5.96 8.56
CA ALA A 80 -6.38 -5.30 8.59
C ALA A 80 -7.01 -5.18 7.19
N PHE A 81 -6.21 -4.87 6.16
CA PHE A 81 -6.69 -4.81 4.77
C PHE A 81 -7.13 -6.18 4.26
N ARG A 82 -6.31 -7.22 4.50
CA ARG A 82 -6.61 -8.60 4.12
C ARG A 82 -7.89 -9.10 4.79
N ALA A 83 -7.92 -9.10 6.12
CA ALA A 83 -9.02 -9.65 6.90
C ALA A 83 -10.31 -8.84 6.73
N GLY A 84 -10.23 -7.51 6.79
CA GLY A 84 -11.40 -6.64 6.77
C GLY A 84 -12.05 -6.46 5.39
N TYR A 85 -11.25 -6.52 4.32
CA TYR A 85 -11.69 -6.09 2.98
C TYR A 85 -11.52 -7.14 1.88
N LEU A 86 -10.36 -7.81 1.80
CA LEU A 86 -10.09 -8.79 0.74
C LEU A 86 -10.74 -10.15 1.03
N GLU A 87 -10.64 -10.62 2.27
CA GLU A 87 -11.07 -11.94 2.71
C GLU A 87 -12.47 -11.94 3.31
N ALA A 88 -12.94 -10.80 3.81
CA ALA A 88 -14.26 -10.69 4.40
C ALA A 88 -15.38 -11.01 3.37
N PRO A 89 -16.36 -11.87 3.70
CA PRO A 89 -17.51 -12.13 2.84
C PRO A 89 -18.27 -10.84 2.50
N ARG A 90 -18.63 -10.68 1.21
CA ARG A 90 -19.45 -9.59 0.68
C ARG A 90 -20.35 -10.17 -0.42
N ALA A 91 -21.57 -9.64 -0.57
CA ALA A 91 -22.65 -10.30 -1.29
C ALA A 91 -22.40 -10.52 -2.80
N ASP A 92 -21.59 -9.68 -3.44
CA ASP A 92 -21.50 -9.56 -4.90
C ASP A 92 -20.15 -10.00 -5.50
N VAL A 93 -19.14 -10.27 -4.68
CA VAL A 93 -17.81 -10.71 -5.16
C VAL A 93 -17.21 -11.72 -4.21
N ALA A 94 -16.64 -12.81 -4.72
CA ALA A 94 -15.95 -13.80 -3.88
C ALA A 94 -14.73 -13.18 -3.17
N PRO A 95 -14.40 -13.62 -1.94
CA PRO A 95 -13.15 -13.27 -1.28
C PRO A 95 -11.90 -13.62 -2.11
N ILE A 96 -10.78 -13.00 -1.76
CA ILE A 96 -9.45 -13.32 -2.28
C ILE A 96 -8.44 -13.27 -1.15
N ALA A 97 -7.60 -14.31 -1.06
CA ALA A 97 -6.55 -14.42 -0.05
C ALA A 97 -5.18 -14.24 -0.71
N TYR A 98 -4.29 -13.55 0.02
CA TYR A 98 -2.88 -13.42 -0.32
C TYR A 98 -2.08 -13.84 0.92
N PRO A 99 -1.58 -15.08 1.01
CA PRO A 99 -0.80 -15.53 2.17
C PRO A 99 0.53 -14.80 2.35
N HIS A 100 1.08 -14.19 1.29
CA HIS A 100 2.41 -13.57 1.32
C HIS A 100 2.31 -12.06 1.07
N ALA A 101 2.96 -11.28 1.92
CA ALA A 101 3.09 -9.83 1.78
C ALA A 101 4.56 -9.45 1.86
N PHE A 102 4.92 -8.38 1.17
CA PHE A 102 6.19 -7.70 1.33
C PHE A 102 5.97 -6.19 1.24
N THR A 103 6.62 -5.47 2.14
CA THR A 103 6.72 -4.01 2.10
C THR A 103 8.12 -3.63 2.57
N ALA A 104 8.58 -2.45 2.18
CA ALA A 104 9.84 -1.87 2.62
C ALA A 104 9.65 -0.37 2.89
N PRO A 105 10.51 0.26 3.69
CA PRO A 105 10.46 1.70 3.88
C PRO A 105 10.69 2.45 2.56
N VAL A 106 10.11 3.63 2.46
CA VAL A 106 10.27 4.57 1.34
C VAL A 106 10.96 5.83 1.82
N ASN A 107 11.57 6.58 0.89
CA ASN A 107 12.24 7.84 1.22
C ASN A 107 11.24 8.97 1.43
N THR A 108 10.11 8.92 0.72
CA THR A 108 9.07 9.95 0.73
C THR A 108 8.70 10.36 2.16
N GLY A 109 8.75 11.67 2.40
CA GLY A 109 8.36 12.26 3.69
C GLY A 109 9.37 12.05 4.82
N VAL A 110 10.51 11.40 4.58
CA VAL A 110 11.62 11.36 5.53
C VAL A 110 12.29 12.73 5.55
N ASP A 111 12.50 13.28 6.75
CA ASP A 111 13.19 14.56 6.94
C ASP A 111 14.59 14.54 6.29
N SER A 112 14.84 15.51 5.41
CA SER A 112 16.14 15.65 4.76
C SER A 112 17.19 16.34 5.63
N GLY A 113 16.75 17.13 6.63
CA GLY A 113 17.58 18.04 7.40
C GLY A 113 18.00 19.31 6.64
N PHE A 114 17.50 19.52 5.42
CA PHE A 114 17.83 20.65 4.57
C PHE A 114 16.58 21.46 4.18
N ASP A 115 16.77 22.75 3.96
CA ASP A 115 15.83 23.63 3.27
C ASP A 115 16.01 23.42 1.76
N LEU A 116 15.21 22.52 1.18
CA LEU A 116 15.37 22.07 -0.20
C LEU A 116 14.69 23.00 -1.19
N ASP A 117 13.62 23.68 -0.78
CA ASP A 117 12.90 24.64 -1.64
C ASP A 117 13.38 26.10 -1.50
N ARG A 118 14.24 26.37 -0.52
CA ARG A 118 14.92 27.65 -0.26
C ARG A 118 13.96 28.74 0.22
N ASP A 119 12.94 28.38 0.98
CA ASP A 119 12.03 29.34 1.60
C ASP A 119 12.60 29.97 2.90
N GLY A 120 13.74 29.48 3.38
CA GLY A 120 14.44 29.93 4.58
C GLY A 120 14.15 29.09 5.82
N VAL A 121 13.36 28.02 5.72
CA VAL A 121 12.98 27.14 6.82
C VAL A 121 13.19 25.68 6.42
N ALA A 122 14.14 24.98 7.04
CA ALA A 122 14.27 23.53 6.90
C ALA A 122 13.17 22.81 7.70
N SER A 123 11.99 22.66 7.11
CA SER A 123 10.80 22.14 7.80
C SER A 123 10.79 20.62 7.98
N GLY A 124 11.63 19.91 7.20
CA GLY A 124 11.75 18.46 7.22
C GLY A 124 10.54 17.69 6.67
N ARG A 125 9.62 18.38 6.00
CA ARG A 125 8.39 17.82 5.43
C ARG A 125 8.01 18.55 4.14
N GLY A 126 7.04 18.02 3.41
CA GLY A 126 6.61 18.61 2.15
C GLY A 126 7.76 18.67 1.17
N GLN A 127 8.15 19.87 0.75
CA GLN A 127 9.26 20.06 -0.19
C GLN A 127 10.64 19.81 0.43
N ASP A 128 10.75 19.82 1.76
CA ASP A 128 12.01 19.60 2.48
C ASP A 128 12.27 18.14 2.86
N ALA A 129 11.39 17.21 2.48
CA ALA A 129 11.59 15.78 2.70
C ALA A 129 12.42 15.15 1.57
N TRP A 130 13.00 13.97 1.83
CA TRP A 130 13.60 13.12 0.80
C TRP A 130 12.52 12.58 -0.16
N GLY A 131 12.18 13.37 -1.17
CA GLY A 131 10.98 13.16 -1.96
C GLY A 131 9.77 13.74 -1.24
N TYR A 132 8.90 14.43 -1.99
CA TYR A 132 7.78 15.17 -1.43
C TYR A 132 6.88 14.28 -0.56
N GLY A 133 6.72 14.64 0.70
CA GLY A 133 5.79 13.96 1.62
C GLY A 133 5.66 14.67 2.95
N LEU A 134 4.50 14.60 3.57
CA LEU A 134 4.14 15.30 4.81
C LEU A 134 4.54 14.52 6.08
N TYR A 135 4.74 13.22 5.95
CA TYR A 135 5.17 12.32 7.02
C TYR A 135 5.97 11.14 6.44
N PRO A 136 6.89 10.54 7.22
CA PRO A 136 7.68 9.40 6.75
C PRO A 136 6.80 8.21 6.36
N GLY A 137 7.07 7.62 5.20
CA GLY A 137 6.34 6.46 4.72
C GLY A 137 5.11 6.78 3.85
N GLN A 138 4.80 8.07 3.66
CA GLN A 138 3.75 8.49 2.72
C GLN A 138 4.01 7.92 1.33
N TYR A 139 2.94 7.53 0.63
CA TYR A 139 3.02 6.93 -0.71
C TYR A 139 3.83 5.62 -0.74
N GLY A 140 3.80 4.86 0.36
CA GLY A 140 4.43 3.54 0.45
C GLY A 140 3.86 2.52 -0.55
N MET A 141 4.37 1.30 -0.50
CA MET A 141 3.95 0.22 -1.39
C MET A 141 3.84 -1.11 -0.64
N VAL A 142 2.84 -1.91 -0.99
CA VAL A 142 2.75 -3.30 -0.53
C VAL A 142 2.60 -4.26 -1.70
N LEU A 143 3.41 -5.30 -1.70
CA LEU A 143 3.28 -6.44 -2.60
C LEU A 143 2.47 -7.54 -1.91
N LEU A 144 1.36 -7.95 -2.51
CA LEU A 144 0.53 -9.07 -2.07
C LEU A 144 0.67 -10.22 -3.09
N SER A 145 0.88 -11.44 -2.60
CA SER A 145 1.15 -12.59 -3.46
C SER A 145 0.48 -13.86 -2.95
N ARG A 146 -0.04 -14.66 -3.90
CA ARG A 146 -0.49 -16.04 -3.66
C ARG A 146 0.67 -17.03 -3.52
N TYR A 147 1.85 -16.64 -3.98
CA TYR A 147 3.07 -17.43 -3.96
C TYR A 147 4.10 -16.86 -2.99
N PRO A 148 4.99 -17.69 -2.42
CA PRO A 148 6.04 -17.23 -1.51
C PRO A 148 6.87 -16.10 -2.11
N ILE A 149 7.24 -15.13 -1.27
CA ILE A 149 8.14 -14.04 -1.63
C ILE A 149 9.48 -14.32 -0.95
N ASP A 150 10.56 -14.34 -1.75
CA ASP A 150 11.92 -14.44 -1.23
C ASP A 150 12.38 -13.08 -0.69
N SER A 151 11.85 -12.70 0.48
CA SER A 151 12.15 -11.43 1.12
C SER A 151 13.61 -11.31 1.57
N ALA A 152 14.30 -12.44 1.77
CA ALA A 152 15.71 -12.45 2.17
C ALA A 152 16.64 -11.95 1.06
N ASN A 153 16.25 -12.12 -0.21
CA ASN A 153 16.97 -11.60 -1.37
C ASN A 153 16.35 -10.32 -1.95
N ALA A 154 15.37 -9.72 -1.25
CA ALA A 154 14.82 -8.43 -1.63
C ALA A 154 15.88 -7.33 -1.45
N ARG A 155 16.01 -6.47 -2.44
CA ARG A 155 16.92 -5.31 -2.39
C ARG A 155 16.10 -4.05 -2.20
N THR A 156 16.42 -3.30 -1.16
CA THR A 156 16.03 -1.90 -1.06
C THR A 156 17.16 -1.04 -1.64
N PHE A 157 16.83 0.17 -2.08
CA PHE A 157 17.82 1.17 -2.49
C PHE A 157 17.97 2.25 -1.42
N GLN A 158 17.71 1.88 -0.17
CA GLN A 158 17.95 2.70 1.00
C GLN A 158 19.33 2.31 1.55
N HIS A 159 20.28 3.23 1.42
CA HIS A 159 21.69 3.16 1.85
C HIS A 159 22.57 2.16 1.08
#